data_AF-A0A9C8HX95-F1
#
_entry.id   AF-A0A9C8HX95-F1
#
_cell.length_a   1.000
_cell.length_b   1.000
_cell.length_c   1.000
_cell.angle_alpha   90.00
_cell.angle_beta   90.00
_cell.angle_gamma   90.00
#
_symmetry.space_group_name_H-M   'P 1'
#
loop_
_entity.id
_entity.type
_entity.pdbx_description
1 polymer ?
#
loop_
_entity_poly.entity_id
_entity_poly.type
_entity_poly.pdbx_seq_one_letter_code
_entity_poly.pdbx_strand_id
1 'polypeptide(L)' 'VIGESEQVKGFYNAVGYSGHGYMLAPATGEVMAEIILEGKSKSVNIDHLSMTRFKDGNFEMEHNVV' A
#
# COMPACT_ATOMS: atom_id res chain seq x y z
N VAL A 1 -2.43 3.35 -0.85
CA VAL A 1 -1.10 3.23 -1.50
C VAL A 1 -0.13 2.67 -0.48
N ILE A 2 0.43 1.49 -0.75
CA ILE A 2 1.32 0.76 0.16
C ILE A 2 2.53 0.25 -0.62
N GLY A 3 3.75 0.43 -0.09
CA GLY A 3 4.98 -0.13 -0.66
C GLY A 3 6.16 0.86 -0.75
N GLU A 4 7.31 0.36 -1.19
CA GLU A 4 8.51 1.18 -1.43
C GLU A 4 8.31 2.13 -2.62
N SER A 5 8.91 3.32 -2.54
CA SER A 5 8.99 4.27 -3.65
C SER A 5 9.96 3.79 -4.72
N GLU A 6 9.54 3.86 -5.99
CA GLU A 6 10.43 3.58 -7.12
C GLU A 6 11.50 4.66 -7.34
N GLN A 7 11.29 5.86 -6.77
CA GLN A 7 12.18 7.01 -6.98
C GLN A 7 13.26 7.14 -5.91
N VAL A 8 12.99 6.64 -4.69
CA VAL A 8 13.88 6.79 -3.54
C VAL A 8 13.93 5.48 -2.78
N LYS A 9 15.06 4.78 -2.87
CA LYS A 9 15.30 3.52 -2.14
C LYS A 9 15.20 3.74 -0.63
N GLY A 10 14.51 2.85 0.06
CA GLY A 10 14.27 2.90 1.50
C GLY A 10 13.18 3.90 1.92
N PHE A 11 12.52 4.58 0.97
CA PHE A 11 11.37 5.42 1.27
C PHE A 11 10.08 4.61 1.06
N TYR A 12 9.25 4.52 2.10
CA TYR A 12 8.07 3.66 2.10
C TYR A 12 6.79 4.48 2.27
N ASN A 13 5.76 4.11 1.51
CA ASN A 13 4.44 4.71 1.58
C ASN A 13 3.45 3.75 2.23
N ALA A 14 2.63 4.29 3.12
CA ALA A 14 1.44 3.66 3.70
C ALA A 14 0.40 4.79 3.89
N VAL A 15 -0.24 5.19 2.80
CA VAL A 15 -1.05 6.42 2.71
C VAL A 15 -2.29 6.24 1.84
N GLY A 16 -3.24 7.17 1.94
CA GLY A 16 -4.44 7.19 1.07
C GLY A 16 -5.39 6.02 1.37
N TYR A 17 -5.91 5.98 2.60
CA TYR A 17 -6.84 4.95 3.10
C TYR A 17 -8.32 5.32 2.99
N SER A 18 -8.66 6.44 2.35
CA SER A 18 -10.05 6.79 2.03
C SER A 18 -11.04 6.71 3.21
N GLY A 19 -10.63 7.17 4.41
CA GLY A 19 -11.46 7.17 5.62
C GLY A 19 -11.42 5.89 6.47
N HIS A 20 -10.84 4.81 5.96
CA HIS A 20 -10.83 3.48 6.62
C HIS A 20 -9.47 3.10 7.24
N GLY A 21 -8.54 4.04 7.32
CA GLY A 21 -7.16 3.75 7.78
C GLY A 21 -7.07 3.25 9.21
N TYR A 22 -8.00 3.64 10.09
CA TYR A 22 -7.97 3.24 11.49
C TYR A 22 -8.17 1.73 11.67
N MET A 23 -9.20 1.15 11.04
CA MET A 23 -9.46 -0.29 11.14
C MET A 23 -8.36 -1.12 10.45
N LEU A 24 -7.71 -0.55 9.44
CA LEU A 24 -6.66 -1.20 8.66
C LEU A 24 -5.25 -1.05 9.28
N ALA A 25 -5.10 -0.25 10.34
CA ALA A 25 -3.80 0.07 10.90
C ALA A 25 -3.00 -1.17 11.37
N PRO A 26 -3.58 -2.18 12.06
CA PRO A 26 -2.83 -3.36 12.47
C PRO A 26 -2.29 -4.16 11.28
N ALA A 27 -3.15 -4.48 10.30
CA ALA A 27 -2.75 -5.23 9.11
C ALA A 27 -1.75 -4.46 8.26
N THR A 28 -1.90 -3.13 8.15
CA THR A 28 -0.93 -2.27 7.48
C THR A 28 0.44 -2.37 8.15
N GLY A 29 0.51 -2.31 9.47
CA GLY A 29 1.79 -2.38 10.20
C GLY A 29 2.53 -3.70 9.94
N GLU A 30 1.81 -4.81 9.96
CA GLU A 30 2.35 -6.14 9.64
C GLU A 30 2.91 -6.19 8.21
N VAL A 31 2.10 -5.80 7.23
CA VAL A 31 2.49 -5.76 5.81
C VAL A 31 3.71 -4.85 5.60
N MET A 32 3.74 -3.67 6.22
CA MET A 32 4.88 -2.75 6.10
C MET A 32 6.15 -3.34 6.70
N ALA A 33 6.07 -4.04 7.84
CA ALA A 33 7.22 -4.70 8.43
C ALA A 33 7.80 -5.78 7.50
N GLU A 34 6.95 -6.60 6.89
CA GLU A 34 7.37 -7.63 5.92
C GLU A 34 8.02 -7.01 4.68
N ILE A 35 7.43 -5.95 4.12
CA ILE A 35 8.01 -5.26 2.96
C ILE A 35 9.38 -4.69 3.29
N ILE A 36 9.55 -4.07 4.46
CA ILE A 36 10.82 -3.44 4.85
C ILE A 36 11.90 -4.51 5.12
N LEU A 37 11.57 -5.60 5.81
CA LEU A 37 12.54 -6.60 6.23
C LEU A 37 12.82 -7.66 5.15
N GLU A 38 11.82 -7.99 4.34
CA GLU A 38 11.84 -9.13 3.44
C GLU A 38 11.63 -8.76 1.97
N GLY A 39 11.36 -7.49 1.67
CA GLY A 39 11.19 -6.96 0.32
C GLY A 39 9.83 -7.24 -0.31
N LYS A 40 8.93 -7.95 0.38
CA LYS A 40 7.56 -8.23 -0.08
C LYS A 40 6.64 -8.56 1.08
N SER A 41 5.35 -8.32 0.90
CA SER A 41 4.31 -8.82 1.80
C SER A 41 4.14 -10.33 1.64
N LYS A 42 4.06 -11.07 2.74
CA LYS A 42 3.79 -12.51 2.80
C LYS A 42 2.40 -12.79 3.36
N SER A 43 1.93 -11.97 4.30
CA SER A 43 0.62 -12.16 4.94
C SER A 43 -0.55 -11.89 3.98
N VAL A 44 -0.43 -10.88 3.10
CA VAL A 44 -1.49 -10.55 2.13
C VAL A 44 -0.93 -10.03 0.81
N ASN A 45 -1.57 -10.33 -0.33
CA ASN A 45 -1.19 -9.72 -1.60
C ASN A 45 -1.68 -8.25 -1.64
N ILE A 46 -0.74 -7.32 -1.82
CA ILE A 46 -0.98 -5.88 -1.90
C ILE A 46 -0.57 -5.26 -3.24
N ASP A 47 -0.36 -6.05 -4.30
CA ASP A 47 0.13 -5.56 -5.60
C ASP A 47 -0.80 -4.46 -6.16
N HIS A 48 -2.10 -4.63 -5.95
CA HIS A 48 -3.15 -3.67 -6.33
C HIS A 48 -3.16 -2.38 -5.49
N LEU A 49 -2.38 -2.31 -4.40
CA LEU A 49 -2.23 -1.12 -3.55
C LEU A 49 -0.92 -0.38 -3.81
N SER A 50 -0.05 -0.90 -4.67
CA SER A 50 1.22 -0.28 -5.05
C SER A 50 1.03 1.10 -5.70
N MET A 51 2.07 1.94 -5.65
CA MET A 51 2.07 3.23 -6.35
C MET A 51 2.02 3.05 -7.88
N THR A 52 2.58 1.96 -8.40
CA THR A 52 2.67 1.71 -9.84
C THR A 52 1.32 1.49 -10.49
N ARG A 53 0.28 1.13 -9.72
CA ARG A 53 -1.09 0.94 -10.21
C ARG A 53 -1.68 2.15 -10.94
N PHE A 54 -1.14 3.34 -10.73
CA PHE A 54 -1.63 4.56 -11.37
C PHE A 54 -0.95 4.87 -12.71
N LYS A 55 0.16 4.21 -13.05
CA LYS A 55 1.00 4.55 -14.23
C LYS A 55 0.22 4.48 -15.55
N ASP A 56 -0.62 3.46 -15.69
CA ASP A 56 -1.33 3.20 -16.95
C ASP A 56 -2.72 3.86 -16.99
N GLY A 57 -3.09 4.65 -15.96
CA GLY A 57 -4.40 5.30 -15.87
C GLY A 57 -5.59 4.36 -15.66
N ASN A 58 -5.37 3.04 -15.69
CA ASN A 58 -6.38 2.01 -15.50
C ASN A 58 -6.37 1.53 -14.05
N PHE A 59 -7.01 2.28 -13.16
CA PHE A 59 -7.14 1.92 -11.76
C PHE A 59 -8.59 1.93 -11.31
N GLU A 60 -8.90 1.09 -10.33
CA GLU A 60 -10.22 1.05 -9.72
C GLU A 60 -10.44 2.30 -8.87
N MET A 61 -11.56 2.98 -9.10
CA MET A 61 -12.05 4.00 -8.18
C MET A 61 -12.88 3.35 -7.09
N GLU A 62 -12.55 3.69 -5.86
CA GLU A 62 -13.26 3.21 -4.68
C GLU A 62 -14.63 3.90 -4.58
N HIS A 63 -15.69 3.12 -4.46
CA HIS A 63 -17.06 3.64 -4.42
C HIS A 63 -17.52 4.01 -3.00
N ASN A 64 -16.83 3.49 -1.98
CA ASN A 64 -17.18 3.66 -0.57
C ASN A 64 -16.08 4.45 0.16
N VAL A 65 -16.06 5.76 -0.06
CA VAL A 65 -15.14 6.68 0.62
C VAL A 65 -15.88 7.38 1.75
N VAL A 66 -15.22 7.57 2.90
CA VAL A 66 -15.75 8.30 4.06
C VAL A 66 -14.94 9.56 4.31
#